data_AF-A0A2N1U5V7-F1
#
_entry.id   AF-A0A2N1U5V7-F1
#
_cell.length_a   1.000
_cell.length_b   1.000
_cell.length_c   1.000
_cell.angle_alpha   90.00
_cell.angle_beta   90.00
_cell.angle_gamma   90.00
#
_symmetry.space_group_name_H-M   'P 1'
#
loop_
_entity.id
_entity.type
_entity.pdbx_description
1 polymer ?
#
loop_
_entity_poly.entity_id
_entity_poly.type
_entity_poly.pdbx_seq_one_letter_code
_entity_poly.pdbx_strand_id
1 'polypeptide(L)'
;MSFSRAQERQADTVGMDYMVKAGYTPYGMVETMEILQKQDEYRPIEFFSTHPSPENRIGLLREHIFNNRYLNTGIVGKQEYAANITERLKLLKPPPKDKNSK
;
A
#
# COMPACT_ATOMS: atom_id res chain seq x y z
N MET A 1 11.45 16.62 2.45
CA MET A 1 11.48 16.18 3.86
C MET A 1 10.97 14.75 3.89
N SER A 2 11.67 13.82 4.52
CA SER A 2 11.28 12.40 4.62
C SER A 2 10.80 12.07 6.03
N PHE A 3 9.90 11.10 6.14
CA PHE A 3 9.45 10.59 7.44
C PHE A 3 10.50 9.68 8.07
N SER A 4 10.51 9.64 9.40
CA SER A 4 11.38 8.71 10.14
C SER A 4 10.86 7.27 10.02
N ARG A 5 11.75 6.28 10.15
CA ARG A 5 11.38 4.86 10.11
C ARG A 5 10.37 4.47 11.20
N ALA A 6 10.39 5.16 12.35
CA ALA A 6 9.43 4.95 13.43
C ALA A 6 8.02 5.48 13.06
N GLN A 7 7.95 6.62 12.38
CA GLN A 7 6.69 7.18 11.89
C GLN A 7 6.06 6.29 10.82
N GLU A 8 6.85 5.77 9.88
CA GLU A 8 6.37 4.81 8.87
C GLU A 8 5.79 3.56 9.53
N ARG A 9 6.51 2.97 10.51
CA ARG A 9 6.04 1.79 11.22
C ARG A 9 4.71 2.05 11.95
N GLN A 10 4.59 3.19 12.61
CA GLN A 10 3.35 3.56 13.30
C GLN A 10 2.21 3.78 12.30
N ALA A 11 2.49 4.43 11.17
CA ALA A 11 1.50 4.64 10.12
C ALA A 11 0.97 3.32 9.55
N ASP A 12 1.86 2.34 9.34
CA ASP A 12 1.49 1.01 8.84
C ASP A 12 0.56 0.26 9.79
N THR A 13 0.95 0.16 11.07
CA THR A 13 0.20 -0.61 12.05
C THR A 13 -1.15 0.05 12.35
N VAL A 14 -1.17 1.37 12.54
CA VAL A 14 -2.42 2.12 12.77
C VAL A 14 -3.30 2.11 11.52
N GLY A 15 -2.71 2.24 10.33
CA GLY A 15 -3.43 2.14 9.06
C GLY A 15 -4.09 0.77 8.88
N MET A 16 -3.36 -0.30 9.17
CA MET A 16 -3.91 -1.67 9.17
C MET A 16 -5.06 -1.82 10.17
N ASP A 17 -4.92 -1.29 11.39
CA ASP A 17 -5.98 -1.36 12.40
C ASP A 17 -7.26 -0.67 11.94
N TYR A 18 -7.14 0.46 11.24
CA TYR A 18 -8.30 1.13 10.63
C TYR A 18 -8.92 0.31 9.49
N MET A 19 -8.10 -0.32 8.65
CA MET A 19 -8.61 -1.22 7.59
C MET A 19 -9.43 -2.38 8.17
N VAL A 20 -8.90 -3.03 9.21
CA VAL A 20 -9.58 -4.14 9.88
C VAL A 20 -10.89 -3.67 10.52
N LYS A 21 -10.88 -2.51 11.21
CA LYS A 21 -12.09 -1.92 11.79
C LYS A 21 -13.14 -1.55 10.74
N ALA A 22 -12.72 -1.19 9.54
CA ALA A 22 -13.60 -0.92 8.42
C ALA A 22 -14.09 -2.19 7.68
N GLY A 23 -13.69 -3.37 8.12
CA GLY A 23 -14.12 -4.66 7.56
C GLY A 23 -13.27 -5.16 6.39
N TYR A 24 -12.13 -4.53 6.10
CA TYR A 24 -11.17 -5.00 5.10
C TYR A 24 -10.25 -6.09 5.67
N THR A 25 -9.77 -6.97 4.80
CA THR A 25 -8.73 -7.93 5.19
C THR A 25 -7.42 -7.20 5.55
N PRO A 26 -6.74 -7.56 6.66
CA PRO A 26 -5.46 -6.96 7.00
C PRO A 26 -4.37 -7.27 5.95
N TYR A 27 -4.52 -8.39 5.22
CA TYR A 27 -3.57 -8.80 4.19
C TYR A 27 -3.55 -7.85 2.98
N GLY A 28 -4.55 -6.99 2.81
CA GLY A 28 -4.53 -5.93 1.79
C GLY A 28 -3.38 -4.94 1.99
N MET A 29 -3.05 -4.61 3.24
CA MET A 29 -1.89 -3.74 3.55
C MET A 29 -0.57 -4.44 3.21
N VAL A 30 -0.47 -5.74 3.51
CA VAL A 30 0.71 -6.57 3.17
C VAL A 30 0.90 -6.61 1.66
N GLU A 31 -0.16 -6.91 0.91
CA GLU A 31 -0.12 -6.96 -0.55
C GLU A 31 0.24 -5.59 -1.15
N THR A 32 -0.28 -4.50 -0.59
CA THR A 32 0.06 -3.14 -1.04
C THR A 32 1.55 -2.86 -0.92
N MET A 33 2.16 -3.24 0.22
CA MET A 33 3.61 -3.08 0.43
C MET A 33 4.43 -3.98 -0.50
N GLU A 34 3.99 -5.21 -0.75
CA GLU A 34 4.63 -6.13 -1.72
C GLU A 34 4.59 -5.55 -3.14
N ILE A 35 3.48 -4.92 -3.54
CA ILE A 35 3.34 -4.24 -4.84
C ILE A 35 4.31 -3.06 -4.93
N LEU A 36 4.39 -2.22 -3.90
CA LEU A 36 5.29 -1.06 -3.89
C LEU A 36 6.76 -1.48 -3.96
N GLN A 37 7.15 -2.51 -3.19
CA GLN A 37 8.50 -3.07 -3.23
C GLN A 37 8.85 -3.59 -4.63
N LYS A 38 7.97 -4.40 -5.23
CA LYS A 38 8.16 -4.93 -6.59
C LYS A 38 8.24 -3.83 -7.66
N GLN A 39 7.45 -2.77 -7.50
CA GLN A 39 7.47 -1.63 -8.42
C GLN A 39 8.81 -0.91 -8.36
N ASP A 40 9.35 -0.70 -7.15
CA ASP A 40 10.63 -0.04 -6.90
C ASP A 40 11.82 -0.81 -7.47
N GLU A 41 11.80 -2.14 -7.39
CA GLU A 41 12.81 -3.02 -8.01
C GLU A 41 12.92 -2.81 -9.53
N TYR A 42 11.79 -2.52 -10.19
CA TYR A 42 11.76 -2.26 -11.63
C TYR A 42 12.05 -0.80 -11.98
N ARG A 43 11.54 0.14 -11.17
CA ARG A 43 11.74 1.57 -11.33
C ARG A 43 11.56 2.27 -9.99
N PRO A 44 12.51 3.13 -9.56
CA PRO A 44 12.36 3.94 -8.36
C PRO A 44 11.01 4.65 -8.33
N ILE A 45 10.23 4.42 -7.27
CA ILE A 45 8.93 5.06 -7.10
C ILE A 45 9.06 6.33 -6.25
N GLU A 46 8.36 7.38 -6.63
CA GLU A 46 8.40 8.67 -5.92
C GLU A 46 7.94 8.54 -4.45
N PHE A 47 7.03 7.61 -4.17
CA PHE A 47 6.56 7.33 -2.81
C PHE A 47 7.70 7.11 -1.81
N PHE A 48 8.74 6.37 -2.19
CA PHE A 48 9.87 6.09 -1.30
C PHE A 48 10.83 7.27 -1.11
N SER A 49 10.67 8.36 -1.87
CA SER A 49 11.43 9.60 -1.67
C SER A 49 11.01 10.34 -0.39
N THR A 50 9.73 10.24 -0.01
CA THR A 50 9.19 10.85 1.22
C THR A 50 8.91 9.82 2.31
N HIS A 51 8.56 8.59 1.94
CA HIS A 51 8.28 7.47 2.83
C HIS A 51 9.36 6.39 2.71
N PRO A 52 10.52 6.52 3.36
CA PRO A 52 11.64 5.60 3.14
C PRO A 52 11.29 4.16 3.55
N SER A 53 11.56 3.20 2.67
CA SER A 53 11.36 1.78 2.97
C SER A 53 12.38 1.28 4.03
N PRO A 54 11.95 0.70 5.16
CA PRO A 54 12.72 -0.20 6.01
C PRO A 54 12.86 -1.58 5.38
N GLU A 55 13.98 -2.27 5.63
CA GLU A 55 14.23 -3.62 5.09
C GLU A 55 13.18 -4.68 5.48
N ASN A 56 12.26 -4.40 6.42
CA ASN A 56 11.29 -5.39 6.88
C ASN A 56 9.88 -4.86 7.27
N ARG A 57 9.26 -3.94 6.52
CA ARG A 57 7.85 -3.54 6.78
C ARG A 57 6.88 -4.71 6.66
N ILE A 58 7.05 -5.53 5.63
CA ILE A 58 6.17 -6.68 5.36
C ILE A 58 6.21 -7.67 6.53
N GLY A 59 7.39 -7.97 7.08
CA GLY A 59 7.52 -8.83 8.25
C GLY A 59 6.84 -8.24 9.49
N LEU A 60 7.04 -6.94 9.74
CA LEU A 60 6.38 -6.24 10.86
C LEU A 60 4.85 -6.25 10.74
N LEU A 61 4.33 -6.08 9.53
CA LEU A 61 2.90 -6.16 9.27
C LEU A 61 2.36 -7.58 9.50
N ARG A 62 3.06 -8.61 9.04
CA ARG A 62 2.69 -10.01 9.28
C ARG A 62 2.74 -10.36 10.77
N GLU A 63 3.74 -9.85 11.49
CA GLU A 63 3.85 -9.97 12.94
C GLU A 63 2.68 -9.27 13.65
N HIS A 64 2.31 -8.06 13.22
CA HIS A 64 1.18 -7.32 13.77
C HIS A 64 -0.15 -8.07 13.58
N ILE A 65 -0.37 -8.66 12.39
CA ILE A 65 -1.53 -9.53 12.12
C ILE A 65 -1.58 -10.69 13.10
N PHE A 66 -0.45 -11.39 13.27
CA PHE A 66 -0.35 -12.55 14.17
C PHE A 66 -0.61 -12.16 15.62
N ASN A 67 0.04 -11.10 16.12
CA ASN A 67 -0.07 -10.64 17.50
C ASN A 67 -1.48 -10.17 17.86
N ASN A 68 -2.18 -9.52 16.93
CA ASN A 68 -3.56 -9.04 17.14
C ASN A 68 -4.62 -10.11 16.81
N ARG A 69 -4.21 -11.31 16.37
CA ARG A 69 -5.11 -12.41 15.99
C ARG A 69 -6.14 -11.97 14.94
N TYR A 70 -5.73 -11.11 14.01
CA TYR A 70 -6.61 -10.71 12.92
C TYR A 70 -6.91 -11.91 12.02
N LEU A 71 -8.19 -12.10 11.72
CA LEU A 71 -8.63 -13.16 10.84
C LEU A 71 -8.29 -12.78 9.39
N ASN A 72 -7.97 -13.78 8.57
CA ASN A 72 -7.88 -13.60 7.12
C ASN A 72 -9.28 -13.60 6.49
N THR A 73 -10.12 -12.69 6.95
CA THR A 73 -11.50 -12.53 6.52
C THR A 73 -11.77 -11.06 6.26
N GLY A 74 -12.80 -10.77 5.47
CA GLY A 74 -13.21 -9.39 5.18
C GLY A 74 -13.08 -9.04 3.72
N ILE A 75 -13.34 -7.77 3.43
CA ILE A 75 -13.41 -7.25 2.08
C ILE A 75 -12.00 -7.13 1.51
N VAL A 76 -11.78 -7.73 0.34
CA VAL A 76 -10.56 -7.50 -0.47
C VAL A 76 -10.79 -6.33 -1.44
N GLY A 77 -12.01 -6.15 -1.94
CA GLY A 77 -12.39 -5.01 -2.78
C GLY A 77 -11.87 -5.03 -4.22
N LYS A 78 -11.08 -6.04 -4.65
CA LYS A 78 -10.46 -6.10 -5.99
C LYS A 78 -11.45 -6.02 -7.14
N GLN A 79 -12.54 -6.80 -7.09
CA GLN A 79 -13.54 -6.84 -8.17
C GLN A 79 -14.30 -5.51 -8.28
N GLU A 80 -14.70 -4.96 -7.14
CA GLU A 80 -15.39 -3.68 -7.06
C GLU A 80 -14.51 -2.52 -7.54
N TYR A 81 -13.25 -2.49 -7.10
CA TYR A 81 -12.26 -1.51 -7.56
C TYR A 81 -12.04 -1.61 -9.07
N ALA A 82 -11.91 -2.82 -9.61
CA ALA A 82 -11.76 -3.03 -11.05
C ALA A 82 -12.96 -2.50 -11.83
N ALA A 83 -14.19 -2.84 -11.41
CA ALA A 83 -15.41 -2.44 -12.09
C ALA A 83 -15.67 -0.93 -12.03
N ASN A 84 -15.44 -0.31 -10.87
CA ASN A 84 -15.84 1.08 -10.63
C ASN A 84 -14.74 2.11 -10.92
N ILE A 85 -13.48 1.71 -10.75
CA ILE A 85 -12.33 2.61 -10.87
C ILE A 85 -11.50 2.28 -12.11
N THR A 86 -11.01 1.05 -12.24
CA THR A 86 -10.05 0.70 -13.30
C THR A 86 -10.65 0.81 -14.69
N GLU A 87 -11.88 0.33 -14.90
CA GLU A 87 -12.56 0.47 -16.20
C GLU A 87 -12.79 1.95 -16.56
N ARG A 88 -13.14 2.77 -15.56
CA ARG A 88 -13.30 4.22 -15.77
C ARG A 88 -11.97 4.92 -16.10
N LEU A 89 -10.88 4.53 -15.43
CA LEU A 89 -9.55 5.10 -15.68
C LEU A 89 -9.05 4.80 -17.10
N LYS A 90 -9.34 3.62 -17.66
CA LYS A 90 -8.99 3.28 -19.06
C LYS A 90 -9.65 4.20 -20.08
N LEU A 91 -10.80 4.76 -19.75
CA LEU A 91 -11.54 5.69 -20.62
C LEU A 91 -11.01 7.12 -20.55
N LEU A 92 -10.20 7.45 -19.54
CA LEU A 92 -9.60 8.78 -19.43
C LEU A 92 -8.40 8.90 -20.38
N LYS A 93 -8.26 10.08 -20.99
CA LYS A 93 -7.05 10.41 -21.73
C LYS A 93 -5.86 10.32 -20.78
N PRO A 94 -4.72 9.76 -21.23
CA PRO A 94 -3.53 9.67 -20.39
C PRO A 94 -3.13 11.05 -19.91
N PRO A 95 -2.56 11.17 -18.70
CA PRO A 95 -2.07 12.44 -18.21
C PRO A 95 -1.05 13.04 -19.20
N PRO A 96 -0.98 14.38 -19.34
CA PRO A 96 0.02 15.02 -20.16
C PRO A 96 1.41 14.51 -19.78
N LYS A 97 2.25 14.20 -20.77
CA LYS A 97 3.64 13.82 -20.49
C LYS A 97 4.30 14.94 -19.71
N ASP A 98 4.86 14.59 -18.55
CA ASP A 98 5.54 15.56 -17.70
C ASP A 98 6.78 16.06 -18.44
N LYS A 99 6.89 17.39 -18.64
CA LYS A 99 7.97 18.01 -19.44
C LYS A 99 9.34 17.94 -18.74
N ASN A 100 9.38 17.44 -17.51
CA ASN A 100 10.57 17.37 -16.67
C ASN A 100 11.12 15.94 -16.45
N SER A 101 10.62 14.92 -17.17
CA SER A 101 11.28 13.61 -17.17
C SER A 101 12.58 13.69 -18.00
N LYS A 102 13.66 14.14 -17.37
CA LYS A 102 15.04 13.93 -17.82
C LYS A 102 15.61 12.69 -17.16
#